data_AF-A0A2T5B7E9-F1
#
_entry.id   AF-A0A2T5B7E9-F1
#
_cell.length_a   1.000
_cell.length_b   1.000
_cell.length_c   1.000
_cell.angle_alpha   90.00
_cell.angle_beta   90.00
_cell.angle_gamma   90.00
#
_symmetry.space_group_name_H-M   'P 1'
#
loop_
_entity.id
_entity.type
_entity.pdbx_description
1 polymer ?
#
loop_
_entity_poly.entity_id
_entity_poly.type
_entity_poly.pdbx_seq_one_letter_code
_entity_poly.pdbx_strand_id
1 'polypeptide(L)'
;MRPETLVRDHTIYACVMGSRAFGLATEDSDTDRRGVFLAPTALFWRFEKPPTHVEGPAEEQFGWELERFCELALRANPNILECLHSPFVEYVDDTGRELLALREAFLSRRAHGTFTRYALGQRGKLEATVRAHGTPRWKHAMHLLRLLMSSRDLLRSGALTLDVGDQREPLLAVKRGEVSWPEIESWMNRLANEADEAALRSPLPAEPDHRRVEDFLVRVRRASALQPDPYDEVVQGVVDGRGVG
;
A
#
# COMPACT_ATOMS: atom_id res chain seq x y z
N MET A 1 -11.05 -14.56 17.68
CA MET A 1 -10.10 -13.47 17.95
C MET A 1 -10.68 -12.21 17.34
N ARG A 2 -10.64 -11.07 18.05
CA ARG A 2 -11.13 -9.81 17.49
C ARG A 2 -10.12 -9.27 16.45
N PRO A 3 -10.54 -8.78 15.28
CA PRO A 3 -9.62 -8.29 14.24
C PRO A 3 -8.62 -7.25 14.75
N GLU A 4 -9.02 -6.39 15.68
CA GLU A 4 -8.17 -5.33 16.24
C GLU A 4 -7.00 -5.91 17.06
N THR A 5 -7.16 -7.10 17.62
CA THR A 5 -6.08 -7.83 18.32
C THR A 5 -4.97 -8.22 17.35
N LEU A 6 -5.30 -8.55 16.09
CA LEU A 6 -4.29 -8.85 15.06
C LEU A 6 -3.44 -7.61 14.75
N VAL A 7 -4.07 -6.45 14.62
CA VAL A 7 -3.35 -5.20 14.38
C VAL A 7 -2.50 -4.83 15.60
N ARG A 8 -3.05 -4.92 16.81
CA ARG A 8 -2.32 -4.52 18.02
C ARG A 8 -1.11 -5.41 18.32
N ASP A 9 -1.29 -6.72 18.23
CA ASP A 9 -0.32 -7.69 18.77
C ASP A 9 0.55 -8.35 17.69
N HIS A 10 0.17 -8.23 16.42
CA HIS A 10 0.84 -8.91 15.31
C HIS A 10 1.24 -7.98 14.15
N THR A 11 1.20 -6.66 14.33
CA THR A 11 1.78 -5.72 13.36
C THR A 11 3.29 -5.95 13.27
N ILE A 12 3.78 -6.14 12.04
CA ILE A 12 5.21 -6.29 11.72
C ILE A 12 5.80 -5.01 11.10
N TYR A 13 4.96 -4.18 10.50
CA TYR A 13 5.33 -2.95 9.83
C TYR A 13 4.19 -1.94 9.89
N ALA A 14 4.48 -0.69 10.25
CA ALA A 14 3.54 0.43 10.17
C ALA A 14 4.24 1.72 9.73
N CYS A 15 3.54 2.52 8.94
CA CYS A 15 4.04 3.79 8.41
C CYS A 15 2.93 4.83 8.30
N VAL A 16 3.35 6.09 8.22
CA VAL A 16 2.49 7.20 7.82
C VAL A 16 2.44 7.27 6.29
N MET A 17 1.24 7.46 5.76
CA MET A 17 0.95 7.63 4.34
C MET A 17 0.25 8.98 4.10
N GLY A 18 -0.31 9.14 2.90
CA GLY A 18 -1.09 10.32 2.56
C GLY A 18 -0.24 11.56 2.38
N SER A 19 -0.84 12.73 2.59
CA SER A 19 -0.22 14.04 2.30
C SER A 19 1.16 14.22 2.93
N ARG A 20 1.39 13.67 4.14
CA ARG A 20 2.68 13.70 4.82
C ARG A 20 3.76 12.94 4.05
N ALA A 21 3.50 11.69 3.68
CA ALA A 21 4.43 10.85 2.91
C ALA A 21 4.80 11.43 1.54
N PHE A 22 3.88 12.20 0.95
CA PHE A 22 4.08 12.84 -0.35
C PHE A 22 4.64 14.26 -0.27
N GLY A 23 4.96 14.81 0.91
CA GLY A 23 5.42 16.20 1.04
C GLY A 23 4.32 17.26 0.79
N LEU A 24 3.06 16.84 0.74
CA LEU A 24 1.87 17.66 0.45
C LEU A 24 1.09 18.09 1.71
N ALA A 25 1.61 17.79 2.90
CA ALA A 25 0.94 18.13 4.15
C ALA A 25 0.84 19.66 4.34
N THR A 26 -0.30 20.05 4.89
CA THR A 26 -0.65 21.38 5.40
C THR A 26 -1.05 21.26 6.88
N GLU A 27 -1.26 22.36 7.58
CA GLU A 27 -1.63 22.36 9.01
C GLU A 27 -2.87 21.50 9.30
N ASP A 28 -3.88 21.54 8.43
CA ASP A 28 -5.11 20.75 8.57
C ASP A 28 -5.02 19.29 8.07
N SER A 29 -3.82 18.80 7.76
CA SER A 29 -3.70 17.45 7.19
C SER A 29 -3.89 16.36 8.24
N ASP A 30 -4.67 15.34 7.87
CA ASP A 30 -4.87 14.07 8.57
C ASP A 30 -3.62 13.16 8.52
N THR A 31 -3.52 12.23 9.47
CA THR A 31 -2.42 11.26 9.53
C THR A 31 -2.92 9.88 9.17
N ASP A 32 -2.85 9.54 7.88
CA ASP A 32 -3.12 8.19 7.37
C ASP A 32 -2.09 7.20 7.90
N ARG A 33 -2.52 6.22 8.70
CA ARG A 33 -1.67 5.12 9.17
C ARG A 33 -1.95 3.85 8.40
N ARG A 34 -0.89 3.26 7.87
CA ARG A 34 -0.94 2.01 7.12
C ARG A 34 -0.03 0.99 7.75
N GLY A 35 -0.51 -0.25 7.88
CA GLY A 35 0.24 -1.31 8.52
C GLY A 35 0.13 -2.65 7.82
N VAL A 36 1.01 -3.55 8.21
CA VAL A 36 1.01 -4.95 7.82
C VAL A 36 1.07 -5.79 9.09
N PHE A 37 0.11 -6.69 9.25
CA PHE A 37 0.09 -7.63 10.36
C PHE A 37 0.29 -9.06 9.86
N LEU A 38 1.03 -9.85 10.65
CA LEU A 38 1.26 -11.26 10.39
C LEU A 38 0.25 -12.07 11.22
N ALA A 39 -0.86 -12.48 10.61
CA ALA A 39 -1.80 -13.34 11.30
C ALA A 39 -1.10 -14.66 11.71
N PRO A 40 -1.25 -15.13 12.97
CA PRO A 40 -0.68 -16.40 13.41
C PRO A 40 -1.06 -17.53 12.47
N THR A 41 -0.08 -18.31 12.05
CA THR A 41 -0.26 -19.31 10.98
C THR A 41 -1.30 -20.36 11.34
N ALA A 42 -1.44 -20.72 12.63
CA ALA A 42 -2.46 -21.65 13.10
C ALA A 42 -3.90 -21.18 12.82
N LEU A 43 -4.16 -19.87 12.70
CA LEU A 43 -5.48 -19.35 12.35
C LEU A 43 -5.94 -19.77 10.95
N PHE A 44 -5.01 -20.05 10.03
CA PHE A 44 -5.34 -20.50 8.68
C PHE A 44 -5.80 -21.95 8.62
N TRP A 45 -5.60 -22.75 9.66
CA TRP A 45 -6.10 -24.13 9.74
C TRP A 45 -7.57 -24.20 10.17
N ARG A 46 -8.13 -23.10 10.68
CA ARG A 46 -9.53 -23.00 11.09
C ARG A 46 -10.45 -22.90 9.87
N PHE A 47 -11.75 -23.21 10.05
CA PHE A 47 -12.76 -23.00 9.01
C PHE A 47 -12.89 -21.51 8.66
N GLU A 48 -12.97 -20.66 9.69
CA GLU A 48 -12.90 -19.21 9.55
C GLU A 48 -11.44 -18.78 9.37
N LYS A 49 -11.15 -18.14 8.24
CA LYS A 49 -9.82 -17.61 7.94
C LYS A 49 -9.62 -16.25 8.63
N PRO A 50 -8.38 -15.87 8.97
CA PRO A 50 -8.13 -14.53 9.48
C PRO A 50 -8.54 -13.48 8.44
N PRO A 51 -8.97 -12.28 8.88
CA PRO A 51 -9.32 -11.21 7.97
C PRO A 51 -8.12 -10.80 7.12
N THR A 52 -8.35 -10.48 5.85
CA THR A 52 -7.27 -10.07 4.92
C THR A 52 -6.83 -8.62 5.14
N HIS A 53 -7.61 -7.85 5.89
CA HIS A 53 -7.37 -6.48 6.28
C HIS A 53 -8.22 -6.11 7.50
N VAL A 54 -7.82 -5.07 8.20
CA VAL A 54 -8.53 -4.56 9.38
C VAL A 54 -8.49 -3.03 9.35
N GLU A 55 -9.63 -2.40 9.57
CA GLU A 55 -9.76 -0.96 9.82
C GLU A 55 -9.69 -0.72 11.33
N GLY A 56 -8.98 0.33 11.75
CA GLY A 56 -8.71 0.62 13.15
C GLY A 56 -7.49 -0.12 13.72
N PRO A 57 -7.34 -0.15 15.07
CA PRO A 57 -8.27 0.35 16.08
C PRO A 57 -8.29 1.87 16.27
N ALA A 58 -7.29 2.62 15.80
CA ALA A 58 -7.31 4.09 15.82
C ALA A 58 -8.01 4.67 14.56
N GLU A 59 -8.46 5.92 14.65
CA GLU A 59 -8.92 6.65 13.46
C GLU A 59 -7.80 6.74 12.41
N GLU A 60 -8.17 6.64 11.13
CA GLU A 60 -7.25 6.64 9.98
C GLU A 60 -6.20 5.52 9.97
N GLN A 61 -6.38 4.46 10.77
CA GLN A 61 -5.54 3.26 10.75
C GLN A 61 -6.13 2.17 9.87
N PHE A 62 -5.32 1.63 8.97
CA PHE A 62 -5.70 0.51 8.11
C PHE A 62 -4.53 -0.49 8.01
N GLY A 63 -4.79 -1.75 8.31
CA GLY A 63 -3.80 -2.83 8.24
C GLY A 63 -4.16 -3.89 7.21
N TRP A 64 -3.17 -4.40 6.47
CA TRP A 64 -3.33 -5.62 5.66
C TRP A 64 -2.70 -6.82 6.34
N GLU A 65 -3.29 -7.98 6.15
CA GLU A 65 -2.61 -9.24 6.44
C GLU A 65 -1.43 -9.43 5.47
N LEU A 66 -0.29 -9.95 5.94
CA LEU A 66 0.96 -10.07 5.18
C LEU A 66 0.80 -10.71 3.78
N GLU A 67 0.12 -11.83 3.68
CA GLU A 67 -0.08 -12.53 2.40
C GLU A 67 -0.89 -11.66 1.44
N ARG A 68 -1.97 -11.04 1.94
CA ARG A 68 -2.77 -10.11 1.15
C ARG A 68 -1.95 -8.91 0.69
N PHE A 69 -1.11 -8.37 1.55
CA PHE A 69 -0.23 -7.25 1.23
C PHE A 69 0.75 -7.63 0.11
N CYS A 70 1.45 -8.76 0.25
CA CYS A 70 2.36 -9.28 -0.78
C CYS A 70 1.65 -9.57 -2.11
N GLU A 71 0.46 -10.18 -2.08
CA GLU A 71 -0.34 -10.47 -3.26
C GLU A 71 -0.71 -9.19 -4.04
N LEU A 72 -1.12 -8.13 -3.32
CA LEU A 72 -1.45 -6.85 -3.92
C LEU A 72 -0.20 -6.12 -4.43
N ALA A 73 0.93 -6.21 -3.72
CA ALA A 73 2.21 -5.65 -4.13
C ALA A 73 2.69 -6.28 -5.45
N LEU A 74 2.61 -7.60 -5.57
CA LEU A 74 2.95 -8.35 -6.80
C LEU A 74 2.04 -7.99 -8.00
N ARG A 75 0.84 -7.46 -7.75
CA ARG A 75 -0.04 -6.91 -8.79
C ARG A 75 0.21 -5.41 -9.08
N ALA A 76 1.27 -4.86 -8.50
CA ALA A 76 1.63 -3.45 -8.57
C ALA A 76 0.52 -2.51 -8.10
N ASN A 77 -0.20 -2.87 -7.03
CA ASN A 77 -1.20 -1.98 -6.43
C ASN A 77 -0.52 -0.71 -5.91
N PRO A 78 -0.90 0.50 -6.36
CA PRO A 78 -0.21 1.74 -6.00
C PRO A 78 -0.15 1.98 -4.50
N ASN A 79 -1.26 1.81 -3.77
CA ASN A 79 -1.30 2.09 -2.33
C ASN A 79 -0.33 1.19 -1.55
N ILE A 80 -0.15 -0.04 -2.01
CA ILE A 80 0.73 -1.04 -1.36
C ILE A 80 2.18 -0.77 -1.69
N LEU A 81 2.50 -0.50 -2.96
CA LEU A 81 3.85 -0.12 -3.36
C LEU A 81 4.27 1.18 -2.66
N GLU A 82 3.37 2.17 -2.58
CA GLU A 82 3.65 3.42 -1.88
C GLU A 82 3.86 3.16 -0.38
N CYS A 83 3.08 2.29 0.25
CA CYS A 83 3.28 1.88 1.64
C CYS A 83 4.68 1.28 1.90
N LEU A 84 5.19 0.42 1.01
CA LEU A 84 6.55 -0.15 1.09
C LEU A 84 7.67 0.89 0.98
N HIS A 85 7.36 2.05 0.41
CA HIS A 85 8.32 3.11 0.11
C HIS A 85 8.11 4.37 0.95
N SER A 86 7.28 4.30 2.00
CA SER A 86 7.08 5.44 2.90
C SER A 86 8.38 5.81 3.63
N PRO A 87 8.76 7.10 3.65
CA PRO A 87 9.89 7.56 4.45
C PRO A 87 9.56 7.66 5.95
N PHE A 88 8.28 7.56 6.34
CA PHE A 88 7.80 7.74 7.71
C PHE A 88 7.39 6.42 8.35
N VAL A 89 8.37 5.59 8.70
CA VAL A 89 8.14 4.33 9.42
C VAL A 89 7.87 4.63 10.90
N GLU A 90 6.69 4.24 11.40
CA GLU A 90 6.33 4.37 12.82
C GLU A 90 6.71 3.13 13.62
N TYR A 91 6.66 1.94 12.99
CA TYR A 91 7.03 0.68 13.64
C TYR A 91 7.55 -0.32 12.61
N VAL A 92 8.57 -1.09 12.99
CA VAL A 92 9.07 -2.22 12.19
C VAL A 92 9.81 -3.24 13.08
N ASP A 93 9.40 -4.50 13.01
CA ASP A 93 10.11 -5.62 13.65
C ASP A 93 11.10 -6.29 12.67
N ASP A 94 11.67 -7.45 13.03
CA ASP A 94 12.60 -8.16 12.16
C ASP A 94 11.93 -8.71 10.88
N THR A 95 10.68 -9.15 10.97
CA THR A 95 9.91 -9.62 9.80
C THR A 95 9.58 -8.46 8.87
N GLY A 96 9.17 -7.31 9.43
CA GLY A 96 8.92 -6.08 8.68
C GLY A 96 10.19 -5.53 8.03
N ARG A 97 11.35 -5.61 8.71
CA ARG A 97 12.65 -5.23 8.12
C ARG A 97 12.96 -6.07 6.89
N GLU A 98 12.70 -7.37 6.97
CA GLU A 98 12.88 -8.26 5.83
C GLU A 98 11.90 -7.95 4.69
N LEU A 99 10.62 -7.68 4.99
CA LEU A 99 9.64 -7.23 3.99
C LEU A 99 10.10 -5.95 3.28
N LEU A 100 10.60 -4.95 4.01
CA LEU A 100 11.10 -3.71 3.42
C LEU A 100 12.36 -3.92 2.58
N ALA A 101 13.23 -4.85 2.97
CA ALA A 101 14.39 -5.24 2.17
C ALA A 101 14.00 -5.94 0.84
N LEU A 102 12.75 -6.40 0.73
CA LEU A 102 12.18 -6.99 -0.49
C LEU A 102 11.44 -5.97 -1.37
N ARG A 103 11.33 -4.69 -1.00
CA ARG A 103 10.51 -3.71 -1.74
C ARG A 103 10.78 -3.66 -3.25
N GLU A 104 12.05 -3.78 -3.66
CA GLU A 104 12.44 -3.79 -5.08
C GLU A 104 11.99 -5.05 -5.83
N ALA A 105 11.83 -6.18 -5.13
CA ALA A 105 11.32 -7.42 -5.71
C ALA A 105 9.87 -7.29 -6.21
N PHE A 106 9.11 -6.32 -5.69
CA PHE A 106 7.74 -6.04 -6.14
C PHE A 106 7.66 -5.09 -7.35
N LEU A 107 8.75 -4.37 -7.66
CA LEU A 107 8.75 -3.38 -8.74
C LEU A 107 8.96 -4.06 -10.10
N SER A 108 8.11 -3.72 -11.07
CA SER A 108 8.19 -4.25 -12.43
C SER A 108 7.43 -3.35 -13.41
N ARG A 109 7.62 -3.57 -14.71
CA ARG A 109 6.86 -2.88 -15.76
C ARG A 109 5.35 -3.12 -15.69
N ARG A 110 4.87 -4.11 -14.93
CA ARG A 110 3.42 -4.26 -14.64
C ARG A 110 2.82 -3.02 -13.99
N ALA A 111 3.61 -2.22 -13.27
CA ALA A 111 3.16 -0.97 -12.68
C ALA A 111 2.53 -0.05 -13.73
N HIS A 112 3.08 0.01 -14.94
CA HIS A 112 2.51 0.80 -16.04
C HIS A 112 1.05 0.43 -16.31
N GLY A 113 0.77 -0.85 -16.58
CA GLY A 113 -0.59 -1.30 -16.87
C GLY A 113 -1.56 -1.11 -15.70
N THR A 114 -1.13 -1.35 -14.46
CA THR A 114 -1.98 -1.18 -13.27
C THR A 114 -2.28 0.30 -12.99
N PHE A 115 -1.26 1.17 -13.04
CA PHE A 115 -1.42 2.59 -12.80
C PHE A 115 -2.27 3.24 -13.90
N THR A 116 -2.06 2.89 -15.18
CA THR A 116 -2.87 3.39 -16.30
C THR A 116 -4.35 3.02 -16.14
N ARG A 117 -4.68 1.74 -15.84
CA ARG A 117 -6.07 1.33 -15.61
C ARG A 117 -6.71 2.08 -14.43
N TYR A 118 -5.97 2.24 -13.34
CA TYR A 118 -6.43 2.98 -12.18
C TYR A 118 -6.68 4.46 -12.51
N ALA A 119 -5.73 5.10 -13.20
CA ALA A 119 -5.79 6.50 -13.59
C ALA A 119 -6.97 6.78 -14.52
N LEU A 120 -7.21 5.93 -15.53
CA LEU A 120 -8.37 6.03 -16.42
C LEU A 120 -9.70 5.95 -15.64
N GLY A 121 -9.80 5.03 -14.69
CA GLY A 121 -10.98 4.90 -13.83
C GLY A 121 -11.24 6.14 -12.96
N GLN A 122 -10.19 6.75 -12.40
CA GLN A 122 -10.32 7.98 -11.61
C GLN A 122 -10.62 9.21 -12.47
N ARG A 123 -10.00 9.28 -13.65
CA ARG A 123 -10.24 10.35 -14.62
C ARG A 123 -11.70 10.39 -15.06
N GLY A 124 -12.28 9.24 -15.42
CA GLY A 124 -13.70 9.19 -15.83
C GLY A 124 -14.66 9.68 -14.74
N LYS A 125 -14.34 9.46 -13.46
CA LYS A 125 -15.12 9.99 -12.32
C LYS A 125 -14.98 11.51 -12.19
N LEU A 126 -13.77 12.04 -12.39
CA LEU A 126 -13.52 13.48 -12.37
C LEU A 126 -14.25 14.18 -13.52
N GLU A 127 -14.16 13.65 -14.74
CA GLU A 127 -14.85 14.19 -15.91
C GLU A 127 -16.38 14.18 -15.73
N ALA A 128 -16.93 13.09 -15.16
CA ALA A 128 -18.36 13.03 -14.83
C ALA A 128 -18.76 14.11 -13.82
N THR A 129 -17.92 14.36 -12.82
CA THR A 129 -18.14 15.42 -11.82
C THR A 129 -18.10 16.80 -12.47
N VAL A 130 -17.13 17.07 -13.35
CA VAL A 130 -17.01 18.35 -14.08
C VAL A 130 -18.23 18.57 -14.97
N ARG A 131 -18.70 17.54 -15.69
CA ARG A 131 -19.92 17.65 -16.50
C ARG A 131 -21.16 17.98 -15.67
N ALA A 132 -21.26 17.42 -14.46
CA ALA A 132 -22.42 17.62 -13.59
C ALA A 132 -22.38 18.94 -12.80
N HIS A 133 -21.19 19.41 -12.40
CA HIS A 133 -21.03 20.49 -11.42
C HIS A 133 -20.11 21.63 -11.88
N GLY A 134 -19.59 21.58 -13.11
CA GLY A 134 -18.71 22.58 -13.71
C GLY A 134 -17.25 22.55 -13.23
N THR A 135 -16.96 21.90 -12.09
CA THR A 135 -15.61 21.82 -11.51
C THR A 135 -15.29 20.41 -11.00
N PRO A 136 -14.01 20.00 -11.01
CA PRO A 136 -13.60 18.71 -10.47
C PRO A 136 -13.54 18.76 -8.94
N ARG A 137 -13.49 17.58 -8.30
CA ARG A 137 -13.01 17.51 -6.90
C ARG A 137 -11.50 17.72 -6.90
N TRP A 138 -11.05 18.95 -6.59
CA TRP A 138 -9.65 19.38 -6.67
C TRP A 138 -8.65 18.45 -5.94
N LYS A 139 -8.99 17.98 -4.73
CA LYS A 139 -8.17 16.99 -3.99
C LYS A 139 -7.95 15.71 -4.81
N HIS A 140 -8.98 15.22 -5.48
CA HIS A 140 -8.90 14.00 -6.31
C HIS A 140 -8.11 14.24 -7.60
N ALA A 141 -8.25 15.42 -8.22
CA ALA A 141 -7.46 15.79 -9.40
C ALA A 141 -5.95 15.85 -9.06
N MET A 142 -5.59 16.49 -7.94
CA MET A 142 -4.23 16.50 -7.41
C MET A 142 -3.70 15.08 -7.16
N HIS A 143 -4.48 14.22 -6.50
CA HIS A 143 -4.07 12.84 -6.23
C HIS A 143 -3.82 12.04 -7.51
N LEU A 144 -4.63 12.24 -8.54
CA LEU A 144 -4.45 11.57 -9.83
C LEU A 144 -3.19 12.04 -10.55
N LEU A 145 -2.90 13.34 -10.56
CA LEU A 145 -1.66 13.88 -11.11
C LEU A 145 -0.44 13.31 -10.39
N ARG A 146 -0.43 13.35 -9.05
CA ARG A 146 0.61 12.74 -8.22
C ARG A 146 0.86 11.28 -8.59
N LEU A 147 -0.21 10.49 -8.70
CA LEU A 147 -0.11 9.07 -9.06
C LEU A 147 0.50 8.85 -10.45
N LEU A 148 0.08 9.65 -11.44
CA LEU A 148 0.63 9.59 -12.80
C LEU A 148 2.11 9.97 -12.83
N MET A 149 2.53 10.95 -12.03
CA MET A 149 3.93 11.33 -11.87
C MET A 149 4.74 10.18 -11.26
N SER A 150 4.24 9.57 -10.18
CA SER A 150 4.88 8.41 -9.56
C SER A 150 5.03 7.24 -10.54
N SER A 151 4.02 6.97 -11.37
CA SER A 151 4.11 5.95 -12.45
C SER A 151 5.24 6.27 -13.42
N ARG A 152 5.27 7.49 -13.95
CA ARG A 152 6.29 7.96 -14.89
C ARG A 152 7.70 7.86 -14.30
N ASP A 153 7.88 8.35 -13.08
CA ASP A 153 9.19 8.44 -12.44
C ASP A 153 9.71 7.05 -12.04
N LEU A 154 8.81 6.16 -11.60
CA LEU A 154 9.11 4.74 -11.40
C LEU A 154 9.57 4.08 -12.71
N LEU A 155 8.85 4.29 -13.82
CA LEU A 155 9.19 3.68 -15.09
C LEU A 155 10.51 4.23 -15.67
N ARG A 156 10.84 5.50 -15.42
CA ARG A 156 12.09 6.12 -15.85
C ARG A 156 13.29 5.69 -15.03
N SER A 157 13.17 5.68 -13.70
CA SER A 157 14.29 5.50 -12.78
C SER A 157 14.46 4.06 -12.27
N GLY A 158 13.39 3.28 -12.27
CA GLY A 158 13.33 1.99 -11.59
C GLY A 158 13.12 2.09 -10.07
N ALA A 159 13.02 3.30 -9.52
CA ALA A 159 12.81 3.55 -8.10
C ALA A 159 11.46 4.24 -7.85
N LEU A 160 10.74 3.79 -6.82
CA LEU A 160 9.54 4.47 -6.36
C LEU A 160 9.89 5.45 -5.23
N THR A 161 9.74 6.74 -5.51
CA THR A 161 9.89 7.85 -4.57
C THR A 161 8.55 8.51 -4.35
N LEU A 162 8.17 8.73 -3.09
CA LEU A 162 6.87 9.32 -2.75
C LEU A 162 6.88 10.84 -2.72
N ASP A 163 7.94 11.42 -2.16
CA ASP A 163 8.05 12.87 -2.04
C ASP A 163 7.97 13.51 -3.44
N VAL A 164 7.06 14.46 -3.60
CA VAL A 164 6.81 15.13 -4.89
C VAL A 164 7.82 16.24 -5.18
N GLY A 165 8.66 16.63 -4.21
CA GLY A 165 9.72 17.62 -4.34
C GLY A 165 9.24 18.93 -4.95
N ASP A 166 9.90 19.36 -6.02
CA ASP A 166 9.60 20.60 -6.75
C ASP A 166 8.17 20.68 -7.31
N GLN A 167 7.44 19.56 -7.32
CA GLN A 167 6.07 19.49 -7.79
C GLN A 167 5.04 19.77 -6.69
N ARG A 168 5.50 20.02 -5.46
CA ARG A 168 4.64 20.35 -4.32
C ARG A 168 3.73 21.54 -4.61
N GLU A 169 4.30 22.68 -5.00
CA GLU A 169 3.52 23.90 -5.22
C GLU A 169 2.55 23.78 -6.42
N PRO A 170 2.98 23.26 -7.59
CA PRO A 170 2.04 22.96 -8.68
C PRO A 170 0.86 22.06 -8.28
N LEU A 171 1.11 21.01 -7.48
CA LEU A 171 0.05 20.12 -6.99
C LEU A 171 -0.88 20.82 -5.98
N LEU A 172 -0.33 21.67 -5.10
CA LEU A 172 -1.15 22.45 -4.17
C LEU A 172 -1.98 23.52 -4.89
N ALA A 173 -1.47 24.14 -5.95
CA ALA A 173 -2.26 25.05 -6.79
C ALA A 173 -3.47 24.34 -7.41
N VAL A 174 -3.30 23.09 -7.86
CA VAL A 174 -4.43 22.24 -8.30
C VAL A 174 -5.41 22.00 -7.15
N LYS A 175 -4.92 21.65 -5.96
CA LYS A 175 -5.78 21.42 -4.77
C LYS A 175 -6.59 22.68 -4.38
N ARG A 176 -6.03 23.87 -4.57
CA ARG A 176 -6.68 25.17 -4.32
C ARG A 176 -7.61 25.62 -5.45
N GLY A 177 -7.64 24.90 -6.58
CA GLY A 177 -8.48 25.25 -7.74
C GLY A 177 -7.96 26.42 -8.56
N GLU A 178 -6.66 26.72 -8.46
CA GLU A 178 -6.00 27.81 -9.19
C GLU A 178 -5.62 27.44 -10.62
N VAL A 179 -5.65 26.14 -10.94
CA VAL A 179 -5.34 25.59 -12.26
C VAL A 179 -6.65 25.17 -12.94
N SER A 180 -6.85 25.57 -14.19
CA SER A 180 -8.09 25.23 -14.90
C SER A 180 -8.17 23.73 -15.21
N TRP A 181 -9.40 23.22 -15.35
CA TRP A 181 -9.60 21.80 -15.70
C TRP A 181 -8.93 21.41 -17.03
N PRO A 182 -9.01 22.20 -18.13
CA PRO A 182 -8.30 21.88 -19.37
C PRO A 182 -6.77 21.79 -19.20
N GLU A 183 -6.17 22.62 -18.35
CA GLU A 183 -4.73 22.54 -18.04
C GLU A 183 -4.39 21.26 -17.27
N ILE A 184 -5.22 20.88 -16.30
CA ILE A 184 -5.09 19.63 -15.55
C ILE A 184 -5.19 18.42 -16.49
N GLU A 185 -6.16 18.41 -17.42
CA GLU A 185 -6.29 17.33 -18.40
C GLU A 185 -5.09 17.25 -19.34
N SER A 186 -4.58 18.40 -19.80
CA SER A 186 -3.36 18.46 -20.62
C SER A 186 -2.17 17.89 -19.85
N TRP A 187 -2.04 18.21 -18.57
CA TRP A 187 -1.00 17.67 -17.71
C TRP A 187 -1.14 16.15 -17.51
N MET A 188 -2.35 15.65 -17.24
CA MET A 188 -2.61 14.20 -17.14
C MET A 188 -2.23 13.46 -18.43
N ASN A 189 -2.64 13.99 -19.59
CA ASN A 189 -2.31 13.41 -20.90
C ASN A 189 -0.79 13.36 -21.12
N ARG A 190 -0.09 14.45 -20.79
CA ARG A 190 1.37 14.52 -20.93
C ARG A 190 2.06 13.47 -20.06
N LEU A 191 1.67 13.35 -18.79
CA LEU A 191 2.23 12.35 -17.86
C LEU A 191 1.96 10.91 -18.33
N ALA A 192 0.76 10.64 -18.86
CA ALA A 192 0.43 9.34 -19.42
C ALA A 192 1.32 8.99 -20.62
N ASN A 193 1.48 9.92 -21.57
CA ASN A 193 2.35 9.73 -22.74
C ASN A 193 3.82 9.53 -22.31
N GLU A 194 4.30 10.34 -21.35
CA GLU A 194 5.65 10.19 -20.79
C GLU A 194 5.86 8.84 -20.11
N ALA A 195 4.83 8.29 -19.45
CA ALA A 195 4.87 6.96 -18.84
C ALA A 195 4.86 5.85 -19.91
N ASP A 196 4.06 5.99 -20.97
CA ASP A 196 4.05 5.05 -22.11
C ASP A 196 5.44 4.98 -22.78
N GLU A 197 6.07 6.12 -23.03
CA GLU A 197 7.43 6.20 -23.58
C GLU A 197 8.48 5.62 -22.64
N ALA A 198 8.35 5.87 -21.33
CA ALA A 198 9.25 5.33 -20.32
C ALA A 198 9.13 3.81 -20.22
N ALA A 199 7.93 3.25 -20.33
CA ALA A 199 7.69 1.81 -20.25
C ALA A 199 8.48 1.03 -21.31
N LEU A 200 8.67 1.60 -22.51
CA LEU A 200 9.43 0.97 -23.60
C LEU A 200 10.93 0.81 -23.31
N ARG A 201 11.50 1.67 -22.46
CA ARG A 201 12.94 1.71 -22.15
C ARG A 201 13.23 1.56 -20.66
N SER A 202 12.23 1.13 -19.89
CA SER A 202 12.32 1.09 -18.43
C SER A 202 13.37 0.09 -17.97
N PRO A 203 14.17 0.43 -16.93
CA PRO A 203 15.14 -0.49 -16.33
C PRO A 203 14.47 -1.59 -15.50
N LEU A 204 13.17 -1.47 -15.22
CA LEU A 204 12.43 -2.46 -14.44
C LEU A 204 12.30 -3.79 -15.19
N PRO A 205 12.29 -4.93 -14.45
CA PRO A 205 11.98 -6.21 -15.05
C PRO A 205 10.54 -6.23 -15.59
N ALA A 206 10.24 -7.12 -16.53
CA ALA A 206 8.88 -7.28 -17.05
C ALA A 206 7.87 -7.67 -15.96
N GLU A 207 8.33 -8.45 -14.99
CA GLU A 207 7.56 -9.13 -13.96
C GLU A 207 8.23 -8.97 -12.59
N PRO A 208 7.49 -8.89 -11.48
CA PRO A 208 8.08 -8.86 -10.15
C PRO A 208 8.68 -10.23 -9.80
N ASP A 209 9.60 -10.26 -8.84
CA ASP A 209 10.25 -11.50 -8.38
C ASP A 209 9.31 -12.27 -7.44
N HIS A 210 8.34 -12.96 -8.05
CA HIS A 210 7.37 -13.81 -7.37
C HIS A 210 8.03 -14.84 -6.46
N ARG A 211 9.13 -15.47 -6.92
CA ARG A 211 9.81 -16.53 -6.17
C ARG A 211 10.38 -15.99 -4.87
N ARG A 212 11.08 -14.85 -4.92
CA ARG A 212 11.70 -14.26 -3.72
C ARG A 212 10.67 -13.81 -2.69
N VAL A 213 9.53 -13.28 -3.15
CA VAL A 213 8.40 -12.90 -2.28
C VAL A 213 7.72 -14.13 -1.66
N GLU A 214 7.50 -15.19 -2.44
CA GLU A 214 6.91 -16.44 -1.97
C GLU A 214 7.83 -17.16 -0.97
N ASP A 215 9.13 -17.25 -1.26
CA ASP A 215 10.14 -17.84 -0.37
C ASP A 215 10.16 -17.12 1.00
N PHE A 216 10.02 -15.79 1.00
CA PHE A 216 9.86 -15.00 2.22
C PHE A 216 8.57 -15.36 2.97
N LEU A 217 7.42 -15.31 2.30
CA LEU A 217 6.13 -15.60 2.93
C LEU A 217 6.09 -17.00 3.55
N VAL A 218 6.55 -18.02 2.82
CA VAL A 218 6.60 -19.41 3.29
C VAL A 218 7.46 -19.54 4.54
N ARG A 219 8.65 -18.91 4.55
CA ARG A 219 9.55 -18.98 5.70
C ARG A 219 8.97 -18.26 6.92
N VAL A 220 8.38 -17.09 6.74
CA VAL A 220 7.71 -16.34 7.82
C VAL A 220 6.53 -17.15 8.39
N ARG A 221 5.71 -17.78 7.55
CA ARG A 221 4.61 -18.66 7.98
C ARG A 221 5.12 -19.87 8.75
N ARG A 222 6.18 -20.52 8.28
CA ARG A 222 6.81 -21.64 9.01
C ARG A 222 7.30 -21.20 10.39
N ALA A 223 7.99 -20.06 10.48
CA ALA A 223 8.46 -19.53 11.75
C ALA A 223 7.29 -19.19 12.69
N SER A 224 6.23 -18.57 12.18
CA SER A 224 5.01 -18.28 12.94
C SER A 224 4.30 -19.54 13.43
N ALA A 225 4.32 -20.64 12.66
CA ALA A 225 3.72 -21.92 13.07
C ALA A 225 4.46 -22.64 14.19
N LEU A 226 5.72 -22.28 14.45
CA LEU A 226 6.53 -22.83 15.55
C LEU A 226 6.39 -22.02 16.85
N GLN A 227 5.75 -20.85 16.80
CA GLN A 227 5.49 -20.05 18.00
C GLN A 227 4.35 -20.69 18.79
N PRO A 228 4.45 -20.78 20.13
CA PRO A 228 3.36 -21.28 20.96
C PRO A 228 2.11 -20.42 20.76
N ASP A 229 0.96 -21.04 20.45
CA ASP A 229 -0.30 -20.31 20.44
C ASP A 229 -0.72 -20.07 21.92
N PRO A 230 -1.07 -18.84 22.33
CA PRO A 230 -1.71 -18.64 23.64
C PRO A 230 -2.94 -19.53 23.87
N TYR A 231 -3.55 -20.07 22.80
CA TYR A 231 -4.62 -21.06 22.88
C TYR A 231 -4.15 -22.51 23.07
N ASP A 232 -2.88 -22.83 22.82
CA ASP A 232 -2.32 -24.17 23.09
C ASP A 232 -2.24 -24.44 24.61
N GLU A 233 -2.03 -23.39 25.43
CA GLU A 233 -2.05 -23.51 26.90
C GLU A 233 -3.44 -23.93 27.44
N VAL A 234 -4.52 -23.48 26.80
CA VAL A 234 -5.90 -23.84 27.21
C VAL A 234 -6.19 -25.31 26.95
N VAL A 235 -5.65 -25.89 25.88
CA VAL A 235 -5.83 -27.32 25.57
C VAL A 235 -5.00 -28.19 26.52
N GLN A 236 -3.78 -27.77 26.88
CA GLN A 236 -2.96 -28.51 27.84
C GLN A 236 -3.56 -28.51 29.26
N GLY A 237 -4.14 -27.39 29.71
CA GLY A 237 -4.81 -27.33 31.02
C GLY A 237 -6.07 -28.20 31.15
N VAL A 238 -6.73 -28.55 30.04
CA VAL A 238 -7.90 -29.44 30.03
C VAL A 238 -7.50 -30.92 30.04
N VAL A 239 -6.32 -31.26 29.53
CA VAL A 239 -5.79 -32.63 29.57
C VAL A 239 -5.27 -32.96 30.97
N ASP A 240 -4.63 -32.02 31.66
CA ASP A 240 -4.15 -32.21 33.03
C ASP A 240 -5.28 -32.26 34.08
N GLY A 241 -6.45 -31.70 33.77
CA GLY A 241 -7.64 -31.70 34.65
C GLY A 241 -8.50 -32.98 34.63
N ARG A 242 -8.15 -34.00 33.82
CA ARG A 242 -8.86 -35.30 33.78
C ARG A 242 -8.01 -36.48 34.28
N GLY A 243 -7.06 -36.20 35.17
CA GLY A 243 -6.28 -37.20 35.89
C GLY A 243 -6.84 -37.49 37.29
N VAL A 244 -7.56 -38.60 37.41
CA VAL A 244 -7.75 -39.45 38.62
C VAL A 244 -8.49 -38.82 39.82
N GLY A 245 -9.76 -39.19 39.94
CA GLY A 245 -10.55 -39.23 41.18
C GLY A 245 -11.62 -40.31 41.05
#